data_AF-A0A969VZ23-F1
#
_entry.id   AF-A0A969VZ23-F1
#
_cell.length_a   1.000
_cell.length_b   1.000
_cell.length_c   1.000
_cell.angle_alpha   90.00
_cell.angle_beta   90.00
_cell.angle_gamma   90.00
#
_symmetry.space_group_name_H-M   'P 1'
#
loop_
_entity.id
_entity.type
_entity.pdbx_description
1 polymer ?
#
loop_
_entity_poly.entity_id
_entity_poly.type
_entity_poly.pdbx_seq_one_letter_code
_entity_poly.pdbx_strand_id
1 'polypeptide(L)'
;MAKKYAILPDQNAEKYGYAPTRFRIRALRDIPEHGVKAGDLGGFVQSERNLSQTGAAWIADLASATDRSHVGGDSLLSGSAKMTGDSRADGRSRLSVTRTSVVALSSRTMPLSPGSTMSATLPSFGTTRKF
;
A
#
# COMPACT_ATOMS: atom_id res chain seq x y z
N MET A 1 29.57 7.28 7.55
CA MET A 1 28.28 6.94 8.18
C MET A 1 27.95 5.49 7.87
N ALA A 2 27.45 4.73 8.84
CA ALA A 2 27.06 3.34 8.63
C ALA A 2 25.78 3.27 7.78
N LYS A 3 25.73 2.36 6.78
CA LYS A 3 24.51 2.12 6.01
C LYS A 3 23.44 1.49 6.90
N LYS A 4 22.19 1.92 6.77
CA LYS A 4 21.04 1.37 7.49
C LYS A 4 20.56 0.06 6.87
N TYR A 5 20.56 -0.01 5.54
CA TYR A 5 20.11 -1.17 4.79
C TYR A 5 20.97 -1.40 3.54
N ALA A 6 21.00 -2.65 3.08
CA ALA A 6 21.58 -3.07 1.81
C ALA A 6 20.48 -3.42 0.82
N ILE A 7 20.67 -3.03 -0.44
CA ILE A 7 19.84 -3.48 -1.55
C ILE A 7 20.42 -4.80 -2.05
N LEU A 8 19.61 -5.85 -2.05
CA LEU A 8 20.00 -7.17 -2.53
C LEU A 8 19.75 -7.24 -4.05
N PRO A 9 20.75 -7.64 -4.86
CA PRO A 9 20.56 -7.85 -6.28
C PRO A 9 19.55 -8.97 -6.52
N ASP A 10 18.75 -8.83 -7.57
CA ASP A 10 17.84 -9.89 -7.96
C ASP A 10 18.65 -11.05 -8.56
N GLN A 11 18.64 -12.21 -7.90
CA GLN A 11 19.40 -13.38 -8.33
C GLN A 11 18.82 -14.05 -9.59
N ASN A 12 17.59 -13.70 -9.98
CA ASN A 12 16.89 -14.27 -11.12
C ASN A 12 17.06 -13.41 -12.40
N ALA A 13 17.41 -12.14 -12.26
CA ALA A 13 17.67 -11.21 -13.35
C ALA A 13 18.71 -11.75 -14.34
N GLU A 14 19.85 -12.19 -13.82
CA GLU A 14 20.91 -12.79 -14.63
C GLU A 14 20.47 -14.11 -15.25
N LYS A 15 19.67 -14.90 -14.52
CA LYS A 15 19.19 -16.22 -14.95
C LYS A 15 18.20 -16.16 -16.12
N TYR A 16 17.35 -15.13 -16.16
CA TYR A 16 16.29 -15.01 -17.17
C TYR A 16 16.52 -13.83 -18.14
N GLY A 17 17.65 -13.13 -18.03
CA GLY A 17 18.03 -12.06 -18.96
C GLY A 17 17.14 -10.82 -18.90
N TYR A 18 16.44 -10.56 -17.78
CA TYR A 18 15.65 -9.34 -17.59
C TYR A 18 16.28 -8.41 -16.56
N ALA A 19 16.21 -7.10 -16.80
CA ALA A 19 16.61 -6.11 -15.81
C ALA A 19 15.58 -6.07 -14.68
N PRO A 20 15.98 -6.32 -13.42
CA PRO A 20 15.06 -6.34 -12.30
C PRO A 20 14.58 -4.92 -12.02
N THR A 21 13.27 -4.72 -12.02
CA THR A 21 12.66 -3.38 -11.83
C THR A 21 12.65 -2.95 -10.37
N ARG A 22 12.90 -3.88 -9.44
CA ARG A 22 12.89 -3.67 -7.99
C ARG A 22 13.79 -4.69 -7.32
N PHE A 23 14.41 -4.29 -6.22
CA PHE A 23 15.36 -5.05 -5.45
C PHE A 23 14.90 -5.15 -4.00
N ARG A 24 15.16 -6.29 -3.36
CA ARG A 24 14.76 -6.49 -1.97
C ARG A 24 15.74 -5.82 -1.03
N ILE A 25 15.26 -5.23 0.06
CA ILE A 25 16.14 -4.61 1.07
C ILE A 25 16.43 -5.58 2.22
N ARG A 26 17.61 -5.43 2.81
CA ARG A 26 18.03 -6.11 4.04
C ARG A 26 18.51 -5.10 5.07
N ALA A 27 18.05 -5.21 6.31
CA ALA A 27 18.51 -4.39 7.41
C ALA A 27 19.98 -4.72 7.73
N LEU A 28 20.83 -3.69 7.85
CA LEU A 28 22.22 -3.86 8.28
C LEU A 28 22.41 -3.54 9.77
N ARG A 29 21.41 -2.93 10.39
CA ARG A 29 21.37 -2.55 11.80
C ARG A 29 19.94 -2.68 12.34
N ASP A 30 19.80 -2.66 13.65
CA ASP A 30 18.49 -2.65 14.30
C ASP A 30 17.79 -1.30 14.08
N ILE A 31 16.48 -1.36 13.80
CA ILE A 31 15.57 -0.21 13.68
C ILE A 31 14.45 -0.44 14.71
N PRO A 32 14.69 -0.06 15.99
CA PRO A 32 13.79 -0.38 17.09
C PRO A 32 12.41 0.29 16.95
N GLU A 33 12.31 1.44 16.27
CA GLU A 33 11.06 2.18 16.04
C GLU A 33 10.02 1.36 15.26
N HIS A 34 10.49 0.37 14.50
CA HIS A 34 9.66 -0.52 13.69
C HIS A 34 9.85 -1.99 14.07
N GLY A 35 10.61 -2.28 15.13
CA GLY A 35 10.87 -3.65 15.59
C GLY A 35 11.69 -4.50 14.62
N VAL A 36 12.51 -3.87 13.76
CA VAL A 36 13.33 -4.56 12.75
C VAL A 36 14.72 -4.81 13.34
N LYS A 37 15.26 -6.01 13.14
CA LYS A 37 16.60 -6.37 13.58
C LYS A 37 17.59 -6.38 12.41
N ALA A 38 18.87 -6.22 12.74
CA ALA A 38 19.96 -6.39 11.79
C ALA A 38 19.87 -7.79 11.15
N GLY A 39 19.87 -7.81 9.82
CA GLY A 39 19.72 -9.03 9.03
C GLY A 39 18.31 -9.26 8.49
N ASP A 40 17.28 -8.59 9.01
CA ASP A 40 15.89 -8.80 8.58
C ASP A 40 15.68 -8.36 7.12
N LEU A 41 14.91 -9.17 6.40
CA LEU A 41 14.51 -8.88 5.02
C LEU A 41 13.27 -7.98 5.04
N GLY A 42 13.35 -6.88 4.31
CA GLY A 42 12.23 -5.96 4.10
C GLY A 42 11.52 -6.19 2.76
N GLY A 43 10.82 -5.14 2.33
CA GLY A 43 10.17 -5.04 1.04
C GLY A 43 11.13 -4.65 -0.09
N PHE A 44 10.61 -3.95 -1.10
CA PHE A 44 11.31 -3.74 -2.37
C PHE A 44 11.51 -2.26 -2.71
N VAL A 45 12.68 -1.92 -3.25
CA VAL A 45 13.01 -0.58 -3.75
C VAL A 45 13.60 -0.67 -5.15
N GLN A 46 13.36 0.33 -5.99
CA GLN A 46 14.04 0.38 -7.29
C GLN A 46 15.50 0.84 -7.17
N SER A 47 15.79 1.76 -6.25
CA SER A 47 17.13 2.30 -6.02
C SER A 47 17.26 2.94 -4.64
N GLU A 48 18.49 3.28 -4.22
CA GLU A 48 18.76 3.91 -2.92
C GLU A 48 18.01 5.26 -2.75
N ARG A 49 17.56 5.90 -3.84
CA ARG A 49 16.78 7.16 -3.78
C ARG A 49 15.40 6.98 -3.15
N ASN A 50 14.83 5.77 -3.23
CA ASN A 50 13.45 5.51 -2.86
C ASN A 50 13.27 5.33 -1.35
N LEU A 51 14.35 5.01 -0.61
CA LEU A 51 14.32 4.83 0.83
C LEU A 51 15.52 5.53 1.48
N SER A 52 15.27 6.47 2.38
CA SER A 52 16.35 7.20 3.04
C SER A 52 17.22 6.27 3.89
N GLN A 53 18.54 6.46 3.81
CA GLN A 53 19.50 5.82 4.72
C GLN A 53 19.50 6.45 6.13
N THR A 54 18.91 7.66 6.27
CA THR A 54 18.76 8.37 7.54
C THR A 54 17.37 8.14 8.16
N GLY A 55 17.24 8.39 9.46
CA GLY A 55 16.00 8.17 10.22
C GLY A 55 15.61 6.70 10.36
N ALA A 56 14.42 6.45 10.90
CA ALA A 56 13.88 5.11 11.11
C ALA A 56 13.13 4.54 9.89
N ALA A 57 13.01 5.28 8.78
CA ALA A 57 12.18 4.87 7.65
C ALA A 57 12.43 3.44 7.16
N TRP A 58 11.37 2.66 6.96
CA TRP A 58 11.45 1.25 6.62
C TRP A 58 10.32 0.79 5.70
N ILE A 59 10.63 -0.17 4.83
CA ILE A 59 9.66 -0.86 3.97
C ILE A 59 9.67 -2.33 4.36
N ALA A 60 8.56 -2.82 4.90
CA ALA A 60 8.37 -4.18 5.38
C ALA A 60 7.52 -5.01 4.39
N ASP A 61 7.45 -6.32 4.65
CA ASP A 61 6.59 -7.27 3.96
C ASP A 61 6.79 -7.30 2.43
N LEU A 62 5.71 -7.14 1.66
CA LEU A 62 5.67 -7.08 0.21
C LEU A 62 5.53 -5.64 -0.29
N ALA A 63 5.70 -4.65 0.59
CA ALA A 63 5.58 -3.26 0.21
C ALA A 63 6.71 -2.87 -0.75
N SER A 64 6.44 -1.93 -1.64
CA SER A 64 7.44 -1.47 -2.61
C SER A 64 7.38 0.02 -2.89
N ALA A 65 8.55 0.62 -3.11
CA ALA A 65 8.72 2.00 -3.53
C ALA A 65 9.54 2.06 -4.83
N THR A 66 8.94 2.56 -5.90
CA THR A 66 9.55 2.66 -7.24
C THR A 66 9.38 4.07 -7.83
N ASP A 67 9.98 4.30 -8.99
CA ASP A 67 9.95 5.57 -9.73
C ASP A 67 10.61 6.74 -8.97
N ARG A 68 9.95 7.90 -8.96
CA ARG A 68 10.36 9.12 -8.23
C ARG A 68 9.89 9.12 -6.77
N SER A 69 9.36 8.00 -6.27
CA SER A 69 8.86 7.95 -4.90
C SER A 69 9.98 7.99 -3.88
N HIS A 70 9.71 8.54 -2.69
CA HIS A 70 10.70 8.67 -1.63
C HIS A 70 10.08 8.40 -0.26
N VAL A 71 10.72 7.52 0.52
CA VAL A 71 10.33 7.16 1.88
C VAL A 71 11.46 7.57 2.84
N GLY A 72 11.19 8.51 3.73
CA GLY A 72 12.15 9.11 4.66
C GLY A 72 11.56 9.40 6.04
N GLY A 73 12.38 9.97 6.92
CA GLY A 73 12.01 10.21 8.32
C GLY A 73 11.89 8.91 9.12
N ASP A 74 10.79 8.74 9.82
CA ASP A 74 10.37 7.58 10.62
C ASP A 74 9.15 6.88 9.99
N SER A 75 9.08 6.92 8.66
CA SER A 75 7.94 6.39 7.92
C SER A 75 8.00 4.87 7.75
N LEU A 76 6.87 4.19 7.93
CA LEU A 76 6.77 2.74 7.77
C LEU A 76 5.80 2.40 6.63
N LEU A 77 6.30 1.70 5.62
CA LEU A 77 5.48 1.06 4.59
C LEU A 77 5.38 -0.44 4.89
N SER A 78 4.18 -1.01 4.92
CA SER A 78 3.99 -2.44 5.20
C SER A 78 2.81 -3.07 4.43
N GLY A 79 2.68 -4.40 4.55
CA GLY A 79 1.69 -5.18 3.82
C GLY A 79 1.98 -5.28 2.32
N SER A 80 0.99 -4.95 1.49
CA SER A 80 1.08 -4.94 0.01
C SER A 80 1.15 -3.53 -0.57
N ALA A 81 1.58 -2.54 0.22
CA ALA A 81 1.64 -1.14 -0.17
C ALA A 81 2.54 -0.90 -1.38
N LYS A 82 2.12 -0.04 -2.31
CA LYS A 82 2.93 0.35 -3.48
C LYS A 82 2.98 1.87 -3.58
N MET A 83 4.17 2.43 -3.41
CA MET A 83 4.46 3.83 -3.70
C MET A 83 5.11 3.93 -5.08
N THR A 84 4.50 4.73 -5.94
CA THR A 84 4.91 4.93 -7.34
C THR A 84 4.78 6.42 -7.70
N GLY A 85 5.29 6.81 -8.87
CA GLY A 85 5.25 8.21 -9.31
C GLY A 85 6.02 9.15 -8.39
N ASP A 86 5.50 10.36 -8.15
CA ASP A 86 6.10 11.41 -7.31
C ASP A 86 5.69 11.36 -5.83
N SER A 87 5.30 10.18 -5.35
CA SER A 87 4.81 10.01 -3.98
C SER A 87 5.92 10.21 -2.95
N ARG A 88 5.66 11.02 -1.91
CA ARG A 88 6.63 11.31 -0.85
C ARG A 88 6.05 10.96 0.51
N ALA A 89 6.78 10.15 1.29
CA ALA A 89 6.45 9.83 2.66
C ALA A 89 7.62 10.30 3.54
N ASP A 90 7.42 11.38 4.28
CA ASP A 90 8.39 11.91 5.24
C ASP A 90 7.72 12.03 6.63
N GLY A 91 8.53 12.33 7.65
CA GLY A 91 8.05 12.45 9.02
C GLY A 91 7.69 11.10 9.62
N ARG A 92 6.52 10.99 10.27
CA ARG A 92 6.05 9.76 10.96
C ARG A 92 4.89 9.10 10.21
N SER A 93 5.01 8.97 8.89
CA SER A 93 3.93 8.47 8.05
C SER A 93 3.85 6.93 8.10
N ARG A 94 2.67 6.35 8.29
CA ARG A 94 2.47 4.90 8.26
C ARG A 94 1.50 4.54 7.15
N LEU A 95 1.96 3.75 6.18
CA LEU A 95 1.16 3.31 5.06
C LEU A 95 1.17 1.79 5.00
N SER A 96 0.05 1.18 5.37
CA SER A 96 -0.12 -0.27 5.37
C SER A 96 -1.32 -0.62 4.50
N VAL A 97 -1.13 -1.58 3.59
CA VAL A 97 -2.22 -2.18 2.82
C VAL A 97 -2.31 -3.64 3.19
N THR A 98 -3.31 -4.00 4.00
CA THR A 98 -3.75 -5.38 4.13
C THR A 98 -4.62 -5.70 2.93
N ARG A 99 -4.42 -6.84 2.25
CA ARG A 99 -5.40 -7.31 1.27
C ARG A 99 -6.69 -7.63 2.02
N THR A 100 -7.58 -6.66 2.17
CA THR A 100 -8.98 -6.96 2.49
C THR A 100 -9.60 -7.45 1.19
N SER A 101 -9.48 -8.74 0.92
CA SER A 101 -10.46 -9.41 0.07
C SER A 101 -11.79 -9.38 0.85
N VAL A 102 -12.65 -8.39 0.59
CA VAL A 102 -14.05 -8.50 1.01
C VAL A 102 -14.70 -9.56 0.13
N VAL A 103 -14.87 -10.76 0.66
CA VAL A 103 -15.85 -11.72 0.15
C VAL A 103 -17.02 -11.73 1.12
N ALA A 104 -18.18 -11.27 0.64
CA ALA A 104 -19.53 -11.34 1.23
C ALA A 104 -19.77 -10.52 2.54
N LEU A 105 -20.96 -10.00 2.90
CA LEU A 105 -22.35 -10.33 2.61
C LEU A 105 -23.27 -9.14 3.02
N SER A 106 -24.45 -9.05 2.38
CA SER A 106 -25.73 -8.60 2.96
C SER A 106 -26.08 -7.11 3.12
N SER A 107 -27.09 -6.71 2.32
CA SER A 107 -28.27 -5.89 2.68
C SER A 107 -28.08 -4.47 3.22
N ARG A 108 -28.18 -3.47 2.34
CA ARG A 108 -28.57 -2.10 2.74
C ARG A 108 -30.09 -2.02 2.84
N THR A 109 -30.65 -2.21 4.03
CA THR A 109 -31.90 -1.55 4.40
C THR A 109 -31.55 -0.13 4.85
N MET A 110 -32.08 0.89 4.16
CA MET A 110 -31.98 2.27 4.63
C MET A 110 -33.01 2.53 5.73
N PRO A 111 -32.66 3.17 6.85
CA PRO A 111 -33.65 3.73 7.76
C PRO A 111 -34.17 5.05 7.19
N LEU A 112 -35.44 5.11 6.82
CA LEU A 112 -36.14 6.36 6.54
C LEU A 112 -36.36 7.11 7.87
N SER A 113 -35.91 8.36 7.96
CA SER A 113 -36.30 9.26 9.06
C SER A 113 -37.77 9.67 8.92
N PRO A 114 -38.49 9.85 10.05
CA PRO A 114 -39.90 10.22 10.04
C PRO A 114 -40.04 11.72 9.87
N GLY A 115 -40.86 12.16 8.92
CA GLY A 115 -41.26 13.57 8.83
C GLY A 115 -41.06 14.18 7.46
N SER A 116 -41.83 13.70 6.49
CA SER A 116 -42.26 14.52 5.35
C SER A 116 -43.46 13.82 4.71
N THR A 117 -44.65 14.23 5.11
CA THR A 117 -45.90 13.90 4.42
C THR A 117 -45.85 14.59 3.06
N MET A 118 -45.51 13.85 2.01
CA MET A 118 -45.76 14.32 0.64
C MET A 118 -46.86 13.45 0.02
N SER A 119 -47.94 14.14 -0.32
CA SER A 119 -49.17 13.64 -0.93
C SER A 119 -48.87 12.81 -2.17
N ALA A 120 -49.14 11.50 -2.09
CA ALA A 120 -49.09 10.60 -3.23
C ALA A 120 -50.37 10.74 -4.05
N THR A 121 -50.30 11.45 -5.17
CA THR A 121 -51.27 11.29 -6.26
C THR A 121 -50.69 10.29 -7.25
N LEU A 122 -51.23 9.07 -7.26
CA LEU A 122 -50.92 8.04 -8.24
C LEU A 122 -51.55 8.41 -9.59
N PRO A 123 -50.82 8.38 -10.72
CA PRO A 123 -51.45 8.21 -12.02
C PRO A 123 -51.71 6.73 -12.27
N SER A 124 -52.97 6.39 -12.52
CA SER A 124 -53.43 5.06 -12.94
C SER A 124 -53.29 4.84 -14.45
N PHE A 125 -53.21 3.56 -14.83
CA PHE A 125 -53.32 2.95 -16.16
C PHE A 125 -52.03 2.94 -17.01
N GLY A 126 -51.67 1.85 -17.69
CA GLY A 126 -52.46 0.66 -18.02
C GLY A 126 -51.62 -0.58 -18.36
N THR A 127 -52.26 -1.73 -18.15
CA THR A 127 -51.96 -3.03 -18.73
C THR A 127 -51.87 -2.95 -20.25
N THR A 128 -50.88 -3.62 -20.88
CA THR A 128 -51.10 -4.65 -21.92
C THR A 128 -49.79 -5.20 -22.52
N ARG A 129 -49.66 -6.53 -22.40
CA ARG A 129 -49.07 -7.58 -23.27
C ARG A 129 -47.72 -7.39 -24.02
N LYS A 130 -46.92 -8.46 -23.84
CA LYS A 130 -46.25 -9.35 -24.83
C LYS A 130 -45.63 -8.71 -26.08
N PHE A 131 -44.34 -8.98 -26.28
CA PHE A 131 -43.88 -10.11 -27.11
C PHE A 131 -42.72 -10.82 -26.41
#